data_AF-A0A8H4V1Z2-F1
#
_entry.id   AF-A0A8H4V1Z2-F1
#
_cell.length_a   1.000
_cell.length_b   1.000
_cell.length_c   1.000
_cell.angle_alpha   90.00
_cell.angle_beta   90.00
_cell.angle_gamma   90.00
#
_symmetry.space_group_name_H-M   'P 1'
#
loop_
_entity.id
_entity.type
_entity.pdbx_description
1 polymer ?
#
loop_
_entity_poly.entity_id
_entity_poly.type
_entity_poly.pdbx_seq_one_letter_code
_entity_poly.pdbx_strand_id
1 'polypeptide(L)'
;MDAICGVSSLLVTYYVSALDPHYAQNVIAVVAYGDETYVPFQPWNVGNCTIGAGIYPRLDPAACEPFASSLQSYCDYGDEQCCSVFPLDDNAAHHTYFTKYNQDVVTFIQSRL
;
A
#
# COMPACT_ATOMS: atom_id res chain seq x y z
N MET A 1 0.08 -4.75 -1.92
CA MET A 1 0.56 -4.36 -3.28
C MET A 1 1.23 -5.50 -4.08
N ASP A 2 0.97 -6.77 -3.76
CA ASP A 2 1.81 -7.89 -4.22
C ASP A 2 1.75 -8.19 -5.73
N ALA A 3 0.67 -7.81 -6.42
CA ALA A 3 0.59 -7.95 -7.88
C ALA A 3 1.66 -7.12 -8.62
N ILE A 4 2.16 -6.05 -8.01
CA ILE A 4 3.18 -5.16 -8.58
C ILE A 4 4.54 -5.45 -7.98
N CYS A 5 4.60 -5.57 -6.65
CA CYS A 5 5.85 -5.67 -5.92
C CYS A 5 6.29 -7.11 -5.59
N GLY A 6 5.49 -8.10 -5.96
CA GLY A 6 5.69 -9.50 -5.57
C GLY A 6 5.34 -9.75 -4.10
N VAL A 7 5.32 -11.03 -3.73
CA VAL A 7 5.13 -11.47 -2.33
C VAL A 7 6.51 -11.58 -1.66
N SER A 8 6.70 -10.88 -0.55
CA SER A 8 7.90 -11.02 0.30
C SER A 8 7.59 -11.08 1.80
N SER A 9 6.33 -11.11 2.19
CA SER A 9 5.92 -11.14 3.60
C SER A 9 6.15 -12.51 4.24
N LEU A 10 6.45 -12.51 5.55
CA LEU A 10 6.60 -13.75 6.32
C LEU A 10 5.28 -14.54 6.37
N LEU A 11 5.38 -15.87 6.47
CA LEU A 11 4.26 -16.82 6.61
C LEU A 11 3.33 -16.93 5.38
N VAL A 12 3.53 -16.10 4.35
CA VAL A 12 2.88 -16.26 3.05
C VAL A 12 3.65 -17.30 2.23
N THR A 13 3.06 -18.48 2.03
CA THR A 13 3.75 -19.65 1.47
C THR A 13 3.67 -19.77 -0.05
N TYR A 14 2.86 -18.94 -0.70
CA TYR A 14 2.78 -18.87 -2.16
C TYR A 14 3.72 -17.78 -2.68
N TYR A 15 4.39 -18.07 -3.79
CA TYR A 15 5.34 -17.16 -4.41
C TYR A 15 4.69 -16.42 -5.59
N VAL A 16 4.82 -15.10 -5.59
CA VAL A 16 4.50 -14.24 -6.73
C VAL A 16 5.69 -13.33 -6.95
N SER A 17 6.29 -13.38 -8.14
CA SER A 17 7.37 -12.47 -8.51
C SER A 17 6.83 -11.06 -8.69
N ALA A 18 7.67 -10.05 -8.41
CA ALA A 18 7.37 -8.68 -8.80
C ALA A 18 7.12 -8.56 -10.30
N LEU A 19 6.32 -7.57 -10.68
CA LEU A 19 6.07 -7.24 -12.07
C LEU A 19 7.38 -6.76 -12.71
N ASP A 20 7.63 -7.18 -13.95
CA ASP A 20 8.85 -6.78 -14.67
C ASP A 20 8.94 -5.23 -14.74
N PRO A 21 10.06 -4.62 -14.33
CA PRO A 21 10.27 -3.16 -14.37
C PRO A 21 10.00 -2.53 -15.74
N HIS A 22 10.12 -3.27 -16.84
CA HIS A 22 9.78 -2.79 -18.18
C HIS A 22 8.34 -2.28 -18.28
N TYR A 23 7.41 -2.80 -17.47
CA TYR A 23 6.01 -2.35 -17.46
C TYR A 23 5.78 -1.04 -16.67
N ALA A 24 6.79 -0.48 -16.01
CA ALA A 24 6.65 0.79 -15.27
C ALA A 24 6.17 1.94 -16.17
N GLN A 25 6.52 1.91 -17.46
CA GLN A 25 6.04 2.88 -18.45
C GLN A 25 4.58 2.69 -18.87
N ASN A 26 3.98 1.53 -18.56
CA ASN A 26 2.60 1.18 -18.91
C ASN A 26 1.65 1.30 -17.73
N VAL A 27 2.16 1.13 -16.50
CA VAL A 27 1.38 1.23 -15.27
C VAL A 27 1.29 2.69 -14.85
N ILE A 28 0.16 3.32 -15.17
CA ILE A 28 -0.08 4.74 -14.86
C ILE A 28 -0.38 4.97 -13.38
N ALA A 29 -1.10 4.06 -12.72
CA ALA A 29 -1.46 4.20 -11.31
C ALA A 29 -1.77 2.85 -10.68
N VAL A 30 -1.39 2.71 -9.42
CA VAL A 30 -1.65 1.58 -8.54
C VAL A 30 -2.02 2.17 -7.19
N VAL A 31 -3.22 1.83 -6.72
CA VAL A 31 -3.78 2.37 -5.48
C VAL A 31 -4.15 1.21 -4.57
N ALA A 32 -3.73 1.30 -3.31
CA ALA A 32 -4.14 0.36 -2.27
C ALA A 32 -4.70 1.14 -1.07
N TYR A 33 -5.82 0.66 -0.53
CA TYR A 33 -6.38 1.08 0.73
C TYR A 33 -6.15 -0.05 1.75
N GLY A 34 -5.58 0.26 2.92
CA GLY A 34 -5.38 -0.74 3.96
C GLY A 34 -4.44 -1.87 3.53
N ASP A 35 -3.33 -1.56 2.86
CA ASP A 35 -2.38 -2.58 2.39
C ASP A 35 -1.80 -3.37 3.58
N GLU A 36 -2.17 -4.64 3.70
CA GLU A 36 -1.66 -5.57 4.71
C GLU A 36 -0.13 -5.72 4.66
N THR A 37 0.48 -5.37 3.53
CA THR A 37 1.94 -5.40 3.32
C THR A 37 2.65 -4.09 3.60
N TYR A 38 1.92 -3.09 4.12
CA TYR A 38 2.45 -1.76 4.45
C TYR A 38 3.70 -1.85 5.33
N VAL A 39 4.71 -1.06 4.98
CA VAL A 39 5.87 -0.76 5.80
C VAL A 39 6.10 0.74 5.82
N PRO A 40 6.58 1.32 6.93
CA PRO A 40 6.75 2.76 7.03
C PRO A 40 7.87 3.29 6.10
N PHE A 41 7.90 4.61 5.94
CA PHE A 41 8.95 5.35 5.21
C PHE A 41 9.08 5.08 3.70
N GLN A 42 8.05 4.52 3.06
CA GLN A 42 8.04 4.38 1.61
C GLN A 42 7.49 5.65 0.95
N PRO A 43 8.05 6.07 -0.21
CA PRO A 43 7.66 7.33 -0.87
C PRO A 43 6.23 7.33 -1.41
N TRP A 44 5.62 6.15 -1.57
CA TRP A 44 4.22 5.98 -2.01
C TRP A 44 3.21 5.93 -0.86
N ASN A 45 3.66 5.99 0.40
CA ASN A 45 2.74 5.94 1.54
C ASN A 45 1.97 7.25 1.69
N VAL A 46 0.66 7.15 1.89
CA VAL A 46 -0.25 8.27 2.14
C VAL A 46 -1.07 7.97 3.41
N GLY A 47 -1.31 8.99 4.24
CA GLY A 47 -2.05 8.85 5.49
C GLY A 47 -1.21 9.14 6.72
N ASN A 48 -1.75 8.84 7.89
CA ASN A 48 -1.15 9.19 9.18
C ASN A 48 -0.54 8.01 9.95
N CYS A 49 -0.49 6.82 9.36
CA CYS A 49 0.26 5.70 9.94
C CYS A 49 1.76 6.02 9.93
N THR A 50 2.37 6.22 11.11
CA THR A 50 3.78 6.64 11.24
C THR A 50 4.63 5.72 12.10
N ILE A 51 4.02 4.87 12.90
CA ILE A 51 4.69 4.00 13.89
C ILE A 51 4.42 2.50 13.66
N GLY A 52 3.56 2.19 12.69
CA GLY A 52 3.01 0.87 12.46
C GLY A 52 3.54 0.19 11.21
N ALA A 53 3.19 -1.09 11.07
CA ALA A 53 3.38 -1.89 9.87
C ALA A 53 2.13 -2.76 9.69
N GLY A 54 1.91 -3.24 8.47
CA GLY A 54 0.79 -4.12 8.20
C GLY A 54 0.94 -5.49 8.87
N ILE A 55 -0.13 -6.28 8.86
CA ILE A 55 -0.17 -7.62 9.47
C ILE A 55 0.70 -8.64 8.72
N TYR A 56 1.01 -8.36 7.45
CA TYR A 56 1.94 -9.12 6.62
C TYR A 56 2.99 -8.19 6.02
N PRO A 57 3.82 -7.52 6.84
CA PRO A 57 4.67 -6.45 6.37
C PRO A 57 5.68 -6.96 5.33
N ARG A 58 5.87 -6.17 4.28
CA ARG A 58 6.77 -6.49 3.17
C ARG A 58 8.23 -6.55 3.65
N LEU A 59 8.93 -7.66 3.34
CA LEU A 59 10.37 -7.76 3.65
C LEU A 59 11.27 -7.14 2.57
N ASP A 60 10.80 -7.11 1.32
CA ASP A 60 11.50 -6.50 0.19
C ASP A 60 10.68 -5.36 -0.44
N PRO A 61 10.71 -4.15 0.14
CA PRO A 61 10.08 -2.98 -0.45
C PRO A 61 10.79 -2.48 -1.71
N ALA A 62 12.07 -2.82 -1.91
CA ALA A 62 12.82 -2.38 -3.08
C ALA A 62 12.23 -2.92 -4.39
N ALA A 63 11.54 -4.07 -4.33
CA ALA A 63 10.79 -4.62 -5.46
C ALA A 63 9.67 -3.70 -5.99
N CYS A 64 9.17 -2.75 -5.18
CA CYS A 64 8.19 -1.75 -5.60
C CYS A 64 8.80 -0.53 -6.30
N GLU A 65 10.09 -0.25 -6.07
CA GLU A 65 10.75 1.00 -6.49
C GLU A 65 10.59 1.36 -7.97
N PRO A 66 10.65 0.40 -8.93
CA PRO A 66 10.40 0.72 -10.33
C PRO A 66 9.04 1.38 -10.61
N PHE A 67 8.07 1.18 -9.72
CA PHE A 67 6.70 1.69 -9.84
C PHE A 67 6.40 2.81 -8.82
N ALA A 68 7.38 3.27 -8.03
CA ALA A 68 7.18 4.20 -6.91
C ALA A 68 6.39 5.45 -7.28
N SER A 69 6.65 6.04 -8.46
CA SER A 69 5.94 7.22 -8.95
C SER A 69 4.48 6.99 -9.35
N SER A 70 4.08 5.73 -9.51
CA SER A 70 2.73 5.29 -9.89
C SER A 70 2.00 4.63 -8.73
N LEU A 71 2.61 4.53 -7.54
CA LEU A 71 2.01 3.90 -6.36
C LEU A 71 1.45 4.94 -5.39
N GLN A 72 0.28 4.64 -4.83
CA GLN A 72 -0.20 5.24 -3.58
C GLN A 72 -0.76 4.15 -2.65
N SER A 73 -0.15 3.99 -1.48
CA SER A 73 -0.61 3.10 -0.42
C SER A 73 -1.18 3.93 0.72
N TYR A 74 -2.50 3.93 0.85
CA TYR A 74 -3.20 4.67 1.89
C TYR A 74 -3.31 3.82 3.15
N CYS A 75 -2.77 4.34 4.25
CA CYS A 75 -2.81 3.69 5.55
C CYS A 75 -2.84 4.73 6.67
N ASP A 76 -3.77 4.52 7.61
CA ASP A 76 -4.00 5.39 8.75
C ASP A 76 -3.92 4.62 10.06
N TYR A 77 -3.59 5.34 11.13
CA TYR A 77 -3.80 4.86 12.49
C TYR A 77 -5.30 4.53 12.72
N GLY A 78 -5.58 3.42 13.40
CA GLY A 78 -6.93 2.87 13.53
C GLY A 78 -7.25 1.80 12.49
N ASP A 79 -6.34 1.52 11.55
CA ASP A 79 -6.42 0.36 10.67
C ASP A 79 -5.54 -0.78 11.23
N GLU A 80 -6.19 -1.89 11.55
CA GLU A 80 -5.54 -3.06 12.14
C GLU A 80 -4.78 -3.92 11.14
N GLN A 81 -5.10 -3.79 9.85
CA GLN A 81 -4.53 -4.56 8.75
C GLN A 81 -3.23 -3.91 8.26
N CYS A 82 -3.15 -2.59 8.19
CA CYS A 82 -2.01 -1.88 7.63
C CYS A 82 -1.14 -1.11 8.64
N CYS A 83 -1.64 -0.82 9.86
CA CYS A 83 -0.93 0.06 10.80
C CYS A 83 -0.77 -0.48 12.22
N SER A 84 -1.89 -0.60 12.96
CA SER A 84 -1.87 -0.73 14.42
C SER A 84 -2.52 -2.03 14.85
N VAL A 85 -1.79 -2.92 15.50
CA VAL A 85 -2.36 -4.18 15.99
C VAL A 85 -3.41 -3.89 17.09
N PHE A 86 -4.68 -4.26 16.84
CA PHE A 86 -5.83 -4.10 17.74
C PHE A 86 -6.21 -2.66 18.13
N PRO A 87 -6.69 -1.83 17.19
CA PRO A 87 -7.21 -0.52 17.52
C PRO A 87 -8.54 -0.64 18.27
N LEU A 88 -8.81 0.27 19.22
CA LEU A 88 -10.00 0.24 20.09
C LEU A 88 -11.24 0.93 19.46
N ASP A 89 -11.28 1.04 18.13
CA ASP A 89 -12.29 1.77 17.37
C ASP A 89 -12.97 0.90 16.28
N ASP A 90 -13.00 -0.42 16.50
CA ASP A 90 -13.59 -1.40 15.57
C ASP A 90 -13.04 -1.29 14.13
N ASN A 91 -11.74 -1.02 14.00
CA ASN A 91 -11.05 -0.95 12.72
C ASN A 91 -11.65 0.11 11.78
N ALA A 92 -12.14 1.23 12.33
CA ALA A 92 -12.92 2.22 11.60
C ALA A 92 -12.16 2.83 10.40
N ALA A 93 -10.83 3.00 10.51
CA ALA A 93 -10.03 3.55 9.41
C ALA A 93 -10.04 2.63 8.18
N HIS A 94 -9.95 1.31 8.38
CA HIS A 94 -9.97 0.31 7.31
C HIS A 94 -11.25 0.36 6.49
N HIS A 95 -12.37 0.66 7.13
CA HIS A 95 -13.70 0.70 6.50
C HIS A 95 -14.05 2.06 5.87
N THR A 96 -13.23 3.10 6.05
CA THR A 96 -13.59 4.48 5.68
C THR A 96 -12.67 5.13 4.64
N TYR A 97 -11.66 4.41 4.14
CA TYR A 97 -10.72 4.97 3.15
C TYR A 97 -11.37 5.47 1.88
N PHE A 98 -12.39 4.78 1.34
CA PHE A 98 -13.07 5.26 0.15
C PHE A 98 -13.73 6.62 0.41
N THR A 99 -14.42 6.79 1.54
CA THR A 99 -15.00 8.09 1.92
C THR A 99 -13.94 9.16 2.14
N LYS A 100 -12.79 8.80 2.72
CA LYS A 100 -11.72 9.74 3.08
C LYS A 100 -10.86 10.18 1.89
N TYR A 101 -10.48 9.24 1.01
CA TYR A 101 -9.40 9.43 0.04
C TYR A 101 -9.82 9.32 -1.42
N ASN A 102 -11.08 8.99 -1.74
CA ASN A 102 -11.45 8.77 -3.14
C ASN A 102 -11.18 9.98 -4.05
N GLN A 103 -11.36 11.21 -3.55
CA GLN A 103 -11.03 12.40 -4.34
C GLN A 103 -9.51 12.59 -4.52
N ASP A 104 -8.71 12.23 -3.52
CA ASP A 104 -7.24 12.26 -3.61
C ASP A 104 -6.76 11.24 -4.64
N VAL A 105 -7.35 10.03 -4.65
CA VAL A 105 -7.08 8.98 -5.64
C VAL A 105 -7.42 9.45 -7.05
N VAL A 106 -8.58 10.06 -7.25
CA VAL A 106 -8.95 10.62 -8.57
C VAL A 106 -7.92 11.65 -9.02
N THR A 107 -7.52 12.55 -8.12
CA THR A 107 -6.52 13.59 -8.41
C THR A 107 -5.15 12.99 -8.74
N PHE A 108 -4.74 11.96 -7.99
CA PHE A 108 -3.51 11.23 -8.24
C PHE A 108 -3.52 10.58 -9.62
N ILE A 109 -4.55 9.79 -9.94
CA ILE A 109 -4.67 9.11 -11.24
C ILE A 109 -4.68 10.13 -12.38
N GLN A 110 -5.41 11.24 -12.25
CA GLN A 110 -5.41 12.32 -13.24
C GLN A 110 -4.01 12.92 -13.46
N SER A 111 -3.17 13.00 -12.42
CA SER A 111 -1.80 13.49 -12.54
C SER A 111 -0.83 12.52 -13.25
N ARG A 112 -1.29 11.30 -13.57
CA ARG A 112 -0.51 10.24 -14.21
C ARG A 112 -0.95 9.95 -15.65
N LEU A 113 -2.04 10.58 -16.12
CA LEU A 113 -2.53 10.52 -17.51
C LEU A 113 -1.74 11.48 -18.41
#